data_AF-A0A7C9VW90-F1
#
_entry.id   AF-A0A7C9VW90-F1
#
_cell.length_a   1.000
_cell.length_b   1.000
_cell.length_c   1.000
_cell.angle_alpha   90.00
_cell.angle_beta   90.00
_cell.angle_gamma   90.00
#
_symmetry.space_group_name_H-M   'P 1'
#
loop_
_entity.id
_entity.type
_entity.pdbx_description
1 polymer ?
#
loop_
_entity_poly.entity_id
_entity_poly.type
_entity_poly.pdbx_seq_one_letter_code
_entity_poly.pdbx_strand_id
1 'polypeptide(L)'
;MRAERYHARGEHHYFALWPKVEFEPKNPPSVIRRSAAGEEVHVGHRGWVPSGVVGGIERGDFSFYRPLPVSEQEAEAIIARQVAPRCFLVLDEEDGRDLPVAVVRVHGEREEAFTRDLLGWGPAELLNGLGGGLRVEELPPGTNGNSQAYSLSMKLRKRRRAEWAGPHWYYALFKDPVAALDLANAHALVRTRAADDSDEHSYRDGAWSYSWMREDIRRDRSDDECVPISPDEAQCLMKRLQLRGGRRP
;
A
#
# COMPACT_ATOMS: atom_id res chain seq x y z
N MET A 1 -23.34 -29.21 -5.70
CA MET A 1 -22.12 -29.91 -6.14
C MET A 1 -21.54 -30.66 -4.95
N ARG A 2 -21.68 -31.98 -4.92
CA ARG A 2 -21.05 -32.84 -3.90
C ARG A 2 -19.57 -32.94 -4.25
N ALA A 3 -18.70 -32.67 -3.28
CA ALA A 3 -17.26 -32.85 -3.39
C ALA A 3 -16.96 -34.31 -3.75
N GLU A 4 -16.60 -34.56 -5.01
CA GLU A 4 -16.00 -35.82 -5.41
C GLU A 4 -14.69 -36.00 -4.64
N ARG A 5 -14.54 -37.20 -4.10
CA ARG A 5 -13.48 -37.62 -3.20
C ARG A 5 -12.16 -37.67 -3.96
N TYR A 6 -11.38 -36.60 -3.86
CA TYR A 6 -9.96 -36.60 -4.20
C TYR A 6 -9.19 -37.34 -3.09
N HIS A 7 -9.04 -38.66 -3.26
CA HIS A 7 -8.18 -39.51 -2.43
C HIS A 7 -7.07 -40.11 -3.28
N ALA A 8 -6.28 -39.26 -3.94
CA ALA A 8 -4.97 -39.67 -4.42
C ALA A 8 -4.02 -39.74 -3.20
N ARG A 9 -3.39 -40.89 -2.99
CA ARG A 9 -2.44 -41.12 -1.90
C ARG A 9 -1.21 -40.23 -2.11
N GLY A 10 -1.08 -39.16 -1.33
CA GLY A 10 0.20 -38.48 -1.08
C GLY A 10 0.27 -37.00 -1.43
N GLU A 11 -0.69 -36.45 -2.18
CA GLU A 11 -0.61 -35.05 -2.62
C GLU A 11 -1.43 -34.12 -1.71
N HIS A 12 -0.82 -33.00 -1.33
CA HIS A 12 -1.54 -31.91 -0.67
C HIS A 12 -2.49 -31.25 -1.67
N HIS A 13 -3.74 -31.05 -1.26
CA HIS A 13 -4.67 -30.20 -2.00
C HIS A 13 -4.59 -28.79 -1.44
N TYR A 14 -4.25 -27.83 -2.30
CA TYR A 14 -4.13 -26.44 -1.91
C TYR A 14 -5.42 -25.68 -2.18
N PHE A 15 -5.80 -24.85 -1.22
CA PHE A 15 -6.91 -23.94 -1.30
C PHE A 15 -6.42 -22.57 -0.90
N ALA A 16 -7.04 -21.59 -1.48
CA ALA A 16 -6.67 -20.22 -1.25
C ALA A 16 -7.97 -19.52 -0.76
N LEU A 17 -7.90 -18.79 0.35
CA LEU A 17 -9.06 -18.21 1.03
C LEU A 17 -9.35 -16.78 0.57
N TRP A 18 -10.47 -16.59 -0.13
CA TRP A 18 -10.90 -15.28 -0.61
C TRP A 18 -12.06 -14.78 0.26
N PRO A 19 -12.05 -13.53 0.74
CA PRO A 19 -13.23 -12.98 1.38
C PRO A 19 -14.41 -12.96 0.40
N LYS A 20 -15.60 -13.38 0.83
CA LYS A 20 -16.83 -13.39 0.02
C LYS A 20 -17.40 -12.01 -0.21
N VAL A 21 -17.09 -11.08 0.68
CA VAL A 21 -17.38 -9.65 0.53
C VAL A 21 -16.16 -9.02 -0.11
N GLU A 22 -16.34 -8.13 -1.09
CA GLU A 22 -15.30 -7.33 -1.76
C GLU A 22 -14.60 -6.33 -0.81
N PHE A 23 -14.43 -6.69 0.47
CA PHE A 23 -13.78 -5.87 1.46
C PHE A 23 -12.27 -6.06 1.38
N GLU A 24 -11.67 -5.13 0.64
CA GLU A 24 -10.27 -4.74 0.55
C GLU A 24 -9.27 -5.84 0.12
N PRO A 25 -8.69 -5.74 -1.11
CA PRO A 25 -7.61 -6.61 -1.60
C PRO A 25 -6.27 -6.46 -0.83
N LYS A 26 -6.28 -5.77 0.32
CA LYS A 26 -5.09 -5.43 1.11
C LYS A 26 -4.58 -6.61 1.94
N ASN A 27 -5.40 -7.64 2.17
CA ASN A 27 -4.95 -8.86 2.82
C ASN A 27 -4.73 -9.95 1.78
N PRO A 28 -3.47 -10.37 1.52
CA PRO A 28 -3.22 -11.45 0.57
C PRO A 28 -3.93 -12.71 1.07
N PRO A 29 -4.57 -13.46 0.17
CA PRO A 29 -5.38 -14.61 0.54
C PRO A 29 -4.55 -15.65 1.29
N SER A 30 -5.05 -16.17 2.41
CA SER A 30 -4.40 -17.26 3.13
C SER A 30 -4.43 -18.55 2.32
N VAL A 31 -3.32 -19.28 2.31
CA VAL A 31 -3.24 -20.59 1.68
C VAL A 31 -3.49 -21.66 2.73
N ILE A 32 -4.33 -22.61 2.39
CA ILE A 32 -4.60 -23.84 3.14
C ILE A 32 -4.09 -25.00 2.31
N ARG A 33 -3.50 -26.00 2.97
CA ARG A 33 -3.24 -27.30 2.37
C ARG A 33 -3.97 -28.38 3.16
N ARG A 34 -4.57 -29.33 2.47
CA ARG A 34 -5.29 -30.46 3.05
C ARG A 34 -4.67 -31.77 2.57
N SER A 35 -4.48 -32.69 3.50
CA SER A 35 -4.04 -34.06 3.21
C SER A 35 -4.88 -35.06 4.00
N ALA A 36 -4.57 -36.35 3.87
CA ALA A 36 -5.19 -37.38 4.71
C ALA A 36 -4.89 -37.21 6.21
N ALA A 37 -3.79 -36.52 6.56
CA ALA A 37 -3.39 -36.30 7.95
C ALA A 37 -4.11 -35.11 8.61
N GLY A 38 -4.73 -34.23 7.82
CA GLY A 38 -5.44 -33.07 8.32
C GLY A 38 -5.35 -31.87 7.40
N GLU A 39 -5.69 -30.72 7.95
CA GLU A 39 -5.70 -29.43 7.26
C GLU A 39 -4.75 -28.47 7.99
N GLU A 40 -3.99 -27.70 7.22
CA GLU A 40 -3.05 -26.70 7.73
C GLU A 40 -3.26 -25.38 6.97
N VAL A 41 -3.07 -24.26 7.66
CA VAL A 41 -3.08 -22.92 7.07
C VAL A 41 -1.68 -22.31 7.15
N HIS A 42 -1.27 -21.62 6.09
CA HIS A 42 -0.01 -20.90 6.06
C HIS A 42 -0.18 -19.52 6.73
N VAL A 43 0.63 -19.23 7.76
CA VAL A 43 0.52 -18.01 8.58
C VAL A 43 1.77 -17.16 8.42
N GLY A 44 2.05 -16.76 7.18
CA GLY A 44 3.21 -15.94 6.83
C GLY A 44 4.51 -16.51 7.41
N HIS A 45 5.18 -15.76 8.29
CA HIS A 45 6.46 -16.13 8.90
C HIS A 45 6.42 -17.38 9.80
N ARG A 46 5.24 -17.84 10.25
CA ARG A 46 5.12 -19.02 11.12
C ARG A 46 5.02 -20.34 10.35
N GLY A 47 4.98 -20.29 9.02
CA GLY A 47 4.81 -21.46 8.19
C GLY A 47 3.41 -22.06 8.31
N TRP A 48 3.33 -23.39 8.19
CA TRP A 48 2.10 -24.17 8.26
C TRP A 48 1.70 -24.45 9.71
N VAL A 49 0.45 -24.15 10.06
CA VAL A 49 -0.12 -24.50 11.37
C VAL A 49 -1.43 -25.29 11.19
N PRO A 50 -1.75 -26.23 12.10
CA PRO A 50 -3.02 -26.97 12.04
C PRO A 50 -4.23 -26.04 11.95
N SER A 51 -5.20 -26.40 11.12
CA SER A 51 -6.41 -25.63 10.85
C SER A 51 -7.62 -26.54 10.66
N GLY A 52 -8.81 -25.99 10.86
CA GLY A 52 -10.09 -26.63 10.52
C GLY A 52 -11.01 -25.70 9.73
N VAL A 53 -10.44 -24.68 9.09
CA VAL A 53 -11.15 -23.60 8.42
C VAL A 53 -11.94 -24.11 7.21
N VAL A 54 -11.36 -24.86 6.26
CA VAL A 54 -12.12 -25.36 5.10
C VAL A 54 -13.17 -26.37 5.56
N GLY A 55 -12.84 -27.23 6.53
CA GLY A 55 -13.81 -28.15 7.13
C GLY A 55 -14.99 -27.43 7.79
N GLY A 56 -14.74 -26.29 8.45
CA GLY A 56 -15.80 -25.44 8.99
C GLY A 56 -16.58 -24.69 7.90
N ILE A 57 -15.93 -24.20 6.84
CA ILE A 57 -16.62 -23.57 5.69
C ILE A 57 -17.57 -24.58 5.04
N GLU A 58 -17.15 -25.82 4.85
CA GLU A 58 -17.96 -26.91 4.29
C GLU A 58 -19.17 -27.27 5.16
N ARG A 59 -19.05 -27.12 6.48
CA ARG A 59 -20.17 -27.27 7.44
C ARG A 59 -21.06 -26.03 7.54
N GLY A 60 -20.66 -24.91 6.95
CA GLY A 60 -21.36 -23.63 7.03
C GLY A 60 -20.96 -22.76 8.24
N ASP A 61 -19.95 -23.17 9.02
CA ASP A 61 -19.48 -22.48 10.22
C ASP A 61 -18.75 -21.15 9.90
N PHE A 62 -18.18 -21.03 8.69
CA PHE A 62 -17.44 -19.86 8.25
C PHE A 62 -18.02 -19.29 6.96
N SER A 63 -18.88 -18.28 7.09
CA SER A 63 -19.58 -17.69 5.93
C SER A 63 -18.73 -16.67 5.17
N PHE A 64 -17.71 -16.08 5.79
CA PHE A 64 -16.98 -14.92 5.25
C PHE A 64 -15.94 -15.25 4.18
N TYR A 65 -15.53 -16.51 4.05
CA TYR A 65 -14.49 -16.93 3.11
C TYR A 65 -15.01 -17.94 2.10
N ARG A 66 -14.52 -17.86 0.87
CA ARG A 66 -14.68 -18.86 -0.17
C ARG A 66 -13.31 -19.52 -0.41
N PRO A 67 -13.18 -20.83 -0.17
CA PRO A 67 -12.00 -21.56 -0.57
C PRO A 67 -12.05 -21.73 -2.09
N LEU A 68 -10.98 -21.33 -2.76
CA LEU A 68 -10.76 -21.58 -4.18
C LEU A 68 -9.64 -22.61 -4.30
N PRO A 69 -9.85 -23.75 -4.98
CA PRO A 69 -8.78 -24.69 -5.22
C PRO A 69 -7.71 -24.01 -6.09
N VAL A 70 -6.45 -24.20 -5.73
CA VAL A 70 -5.29 -23.69 -6.47
C VAL A 70 -4.27 -24.81 -6.64
N SER A 71 -3.42 -24.70 -7.66
CA SER A 71 -2.24 -25.56 -7.80
C SER A 71 -1.22 -25.28 -6.69
N GLU A 72 -0.29 -26.22 -6.49
CA GLU A 72 0.85 -26.03 -5.57
C GLU A 72 1.69 -24.80 -5.97
N GLN A 73 1.95 -24.61 -7.27
CA GLN A 73 2.70 -23.46 -7.76
C GLN A 73 1.98 -22.12 -7.48
N GLU A 74 0.65 -22.08 -7.65
CA GLU A 74 -0.14 -20.89 -7.28
C GLU A 74 -0.14 -20.66 -5.76
N ALA A 75 -0.25 -21.73 -4.97
CA ALA A 75 -0.15 -21.66 -3.51
C ALA A 75 1.20 -21.12 -3.05
N GLU A 76 2.30 -21.62 -3.60
CA GLU A 76 3.65 -21.09 -3.34
C GLU A 76 3.77 -19.62 -3.76
N ALA A 77 3.24 -19.24 -4.91
CA ALA A 77 3.25 -17.85 -5.35
C ALA A 77 2.44 -16.93 -4.41
N ILE A 78 1.32 -17.40 -3.88
CA ILE A 78 0.52 -16.66 -2.89
C ILE A 78 1.29 -16.58 -1.58
N ILE A 79 1.85 -17.68 -1.09
CA ILE A 79 2.65 -17.73 0.15
C ILE A 79 3.85 -16.81 0.05
N ALA A 80 4.58 -16.83 -1.07
CA ALA A 80 5.71 -15.95 -1.31
C ALA A 80 5.30 -14.47 -1.25
N ARG A 81 4.09 -14.12 -1.70
CA ARG A 81 3.51 -12.78 -1.54
C ARG A 81 3.03 -12.48 -0.11
N GLN A 82 2.78 -13.50 0.71
CA GLN A 82 2.42 -13.36 2.12
C GLN A 82 3.63 -13.23 3.05
N VAL A 83 4.82 -13.66 2.62
CA VAL A 83 6.04 -13.42 3.40
C VAL A 83 6.22 -11.92 3.47
N ALA A 84 6.04 -11.36 4.68
CA ALA A 84 6.21 -9.93 4.89
C ALA A 84 7.62 -9.53 4.41
N PRO A 85 7.74 -8.48 3.58
CA PRO A 85 9.04 -8.07 3.10
C PRO A 85 9.95 -7.70 4.27
N ARG A 86 11.23 -8.00 4.13
CA ARG A 86 12.24 -7.39 5.01
C ARG A 86 12.37 -5.94 4.58
N CYS A 87 12.17 -5.03 5.52
CA CYS A 87 12.22 -3.60 5.24
C CYS A 87 13.40 -2.97 5.95
N PHE A 88 14.03 -2.01 5.29
CA PHE A 88 15.24 -1.36 5.75
C PHE A 88 15.12 0.15 5.58
N LEU A 89 15.75 0.89 6.47
CA LEU A 89 16.07 2.30 6.28
C LEU A 89 17.51 2.41 5.81
N VAL A 90 17.72 3.15 4.73
CA VAL A 90 19.05 3.60 4.30
C VAL A 90 19.22 5.01 4.81
N LEU A 91 20.23 5.22 5.64
CA LEU A 91 20.48 6.49 6.32
C LEU A 91 21.87 7.00 5.94
N ASP A 92 22.02 8.30 5.80
CA ASP A 92 23.34 8.96 5.84
C ASP A 92 23.66 9.40 7.28
N GLU A 93 24.91 9.82 7.51
CA GLU A 93 25.35 10.28 8.83
C GLU A 93 24.80 11.66 9.22
N GLU A 94 24.49 12.52 8.25
CA GLU A 94 24.08 13.92 8.50
C GLU A 94 22.60 14.05 8.87
N ASP A 95 21.70 13.45 8.10
CA ASP A 95 20.25 13.48 8.27
C ASP A 95 19.75 12.39 9.23
N GLY A 96 20.44 11.25 9.27
CA GLY A 96 20.06 10.10 10.09
C GLY A 96 18.60 9.65 9.86
N ARG A 97 17.89 9.31 10.95
CA ARG A 97 16.49 8.80 10.88
C ARG A 97 15.46 9.88 10.58
N ASP A 98 15.80 11.17 10.72
CA ASP A 98 14.81 12.22 10.49
C ASP A 98 14.47 12.29 8.99
N LEU A 99 15.47 12.16 8.14
CA LEU A 99 15.25 12.10 6.70
C LEU A 99 16.07 10.93 6.14
N PRO A 100 15.54 9.69 6.12
CA PRO A 100 16.25 8.59 5.47
C PRO A 100 16.54 8.89 3.99
N VAL A 101 17.64 8.35 3.46
CA VAL A 101 17.97 8.39 2.02
C VAL A 101 16.97 7.54 1.23
N ALA A 102 16.62 6.38 1.77
CA ALA A 102 15.61 5.52 1.19
C ALA A 102 14.93 4.65 2.24
N VAL A 103 13.72 4.19 1.91
CA VAL A 103 13.10 3.01 2.54
C VAL A 103 13.16 1.90 1.52
N VAL A 104 13.77 0.79 1.88
CA VAL A 104 13.95 -0.37 1.01
C VAL A 104 13.10 -1.52 1.53
N ARG A 105 12.47 -2.27 0.63
CA ARG A 105 11.77 -3.51 0.95
C ARG A 105 12.21 -4.63 0.03
N VAL A 106 12.46 -5.80 0.60
CA VAL A 106 12.97 -6.98 -0.10
C VAL A 106 11.92 -8.09 -0.04
N HIS A 107 11.46 -8.51 -1.22
CA HIS A 107 10.50 -9.59 -1.45
C HIS A 107 11.23 -10.77 -2.10
N GLY A 108 11.75 -11.69 -1.30
CA GLY A 108 12.63 -12.74 -1.80
C GLY A 108 13.91 -12.15 -2.39
N GLU A 109 14.14 -12.33 -3.68
CA GLU A 109 15.30 -11.75 -4.40
C GLU A 109 15.03 -10.35 -5.00
N ARG A 110 13.78 -9.88 -4.96
CA ARG A 110 13.41 -8.59 -5.54
C ARG A 110 13.51 -7.49 -4.50
N GLU A 111 14.31 -6.48 -4.81
CA GLU A 111 14.42 -5.26 -4.02
C GLU A 111 13.63 -4.11 -4.67
N GLU A 112 12.89 -3.36 -3.83
CA GLU A 112 12.23 -2.11 -4.21
C GLU A 112 12.61 -1.02 -3.21
N ALA A 113 12.76 0.21 -3.71
CA ALA A 113 13.07 1.37 -2.88
C ALA A 113 12.09 2.52 -3.11
N PHE A 114 11.85 3.26 -2.04
CA PHE A 114 11.24 4.59 -2.03
C PHE A 114 12.34 5.58 -1.62
N THR A 115 12.75 6.47 -2.53
CA THR A 115 13.95 7.32 -2.34
C THR A 115 13.60 8.80 -2.26
N ARG A 116 14.60 9.66 -1.98
CA ARG A 116 14.40 11.12 -1.99
C ARG A 116 14.10 11.69 -3.38
N ASP A 117 14.55 11.01 -4.42
CA ASP A 117 14.38 11.44 -5.81
C ASP A 117 13.18 10.79 -6.47
N LEU A 118 12.81 9.58 -6.01
CA LEU A 118 11.67 8.82 -6.48
C LEU A 118 10.59 8.83 -5.41
N LEU A 119 9.57 9.68 -5.58
CA LEU A 119 8.39 9.74 -4.71
C LEU A 119 7.39 8.61 -5.02
N GLY A 120 7.90 7.39 -5.20
CA GLY A 120 7.15 6.17 -5.50
C GLY A 120 8.04 4.93 -5.33
N TRP A 121 7.41 3.78 -5.09
CA TRP A 121 8.12 2.50 -5.05
C TRP A 121 8.60 2.11 -6.45
N GLY A 122 9.89 1.81 -6.58
CA GLY A 122 10.47 1.31 -7.83
C GLY A 122 11.50 0.20 -7.58
N PRO A 123 11.84 -0.61 -8.60
CA PRO A 123 12.95 -1.56 -8.51
C PRO A 123 14.26 -0.87 -8.13
N ALA A 124 15.07 -1.51 -7.30
CA ALA A 124 16.35 -0.97 -6.83
C ALA A 124 17.37 -2.07 -6.55
N GLU A 125 18.64 -1.70 -6.46
CA GLU A 125 19.76 -2.56 -6.01
C GLU A 125 20.62 -1.81 -4.97
N LEU A 126 19.97 -1.02 -4.12
CA LEU A 126 20.63 -0.15 -3.14
C LEU A 126 21.40 -0.95 -2.10
N LEU A 127 20.87 -2.08 -1.61
CA LEU A 127 21.52 -2.83 -0.52
C LEU A 127 22.84 -3.48 -0.94
N ASN A 128 22.98 -3.85 -2.22
CA ASN A 128 24.19 -4.47 -2.77
C ASN A 128 25.26 -3.43 -3.13
N GLY A 129 24.91 -2.16 -3.26
CA GLY A 129 25.76 -1.09 -3.78
C GLY A 129 26.07 0.05 -2.80
N LEU A 130 25.92 -0.18 -1.49
CA LEU A 130 26.11 0.87 -0.49
C LEU A 130 27.56 1.38 -0.48
N GLY A 131 27.74 2.64 -0.85
CA GLY A 131 29.01 3.34 -0.73
C GLY A 131 29.37 3.66 0.74
N GLY A 132 30.61 4.10 0.96
CA GLY A 132 31.04 4.58 2.26
C GLY A 132 30.21 5.79 2.72
N GLY A 133 29.74 5.77 3.97
CA GLY A 133 28.95 6.85 4.59
C GLY A 133 27.45 6.57 4.70
N LEU A 134 26.94 5.48 4.11
CA LEU A 134 25.56 5.03 4.30
C LEU A 134 25.51 3.90 5.32
N ARG A 135 24.51 3.95 6.21
CA ARG A 135 24.18 2.87 7.15
C ARG A 135 22.81 2.30 6.85
N VAL A 136 22.64 1.01 7.12
CA VAL A 136 21.36 0.32 6.97
C VAL A 136 20.84 -0.10 8.33
N GLU A 137 19.57 0.16 8.55
CA GLU A 137 18.86 -0.31 9.73
C GLU A 137 17.64 -1.13 9.30
N GLU A 138 17.60 -2.39 9.71
CA GLU A 138 16.44 -3.26 9.47
C GLU A 138 15.27 -2.84 10.38
N LEU A 139 14.09 -2.71 9.79
CA LEU A 139 12.85 -2.43 10.50
C LEU A 139 12.33 -3.70 11.21
N PRO A 140 11.50 -3.55 12.26
CA PRO A 140 10.95 -4.70 12.97
C PRO A 140 10.24 -5.69 12.02
N PRO A 141 10.36 -7.01 12.27
CA PRO A 141 9.68 -8.03 11.47
C PRO A 141 8.19 -7.77 11.32
N GLY A 142 7.65 -7.99 10.12
CA GLY A 142 6.24 -7.73 9.80
C GLY A 142 5.92 -6.29 9.36
N THR A 143 6.89 -5.37 9.44
CA THR A 143 6.74 -4.02 8.87
C THR A 143 6.85 -4.07 7.35
N ASN A 144 5.99 -3.35 6.62
CA ASN A 144 6.00 -3.31 5.15
C ASN A 144 6.67 -2.05 4.55
N GLY A 145 7.22 -1.19 5.40
CA GLY A 145 7.92 0.04 5.03
C GLY A 145 7.00 1.21 4.62
N ASN A 146 5.68 1.02 4.51
CA ASN A 146 4.79 2.07 3.99
C ASN A 146 4.72 3.29 4.91
N SER A 147 4.69 3.11 6.24
CA SER A 147 4.66 4.23 7.19
C SER A 147 5.93 5.08 7.10
N GLN A 148 7.09 4.42 6.97
CA GLN A 148 8.38 5.08 6.80
C GLN A 148 8.46 5.81 5.45
N ALA A 149 8.01 5.17 4.37
CA ALA A 149 7.97 5.79 3.04
C ALA A 149 7.02 7.01 3.02
N TYR A 150 5.88 6.92 3.70
CA TYR A 150 4.91 8.02 3.80
C TYR A 150 5.51 9.20 4.56
N SER A 151 6.14 8.91 5.71
CA SER A 151 6.85 9.92 6.50
C SER A 151 7.95 10.61 5.70
N LEU A 152 8.77 9.83 4.97
CA LEU A 152 9.81 10.37 4.07
C LEU A 152 9.21 11.27 2.99
N SER A 153 8.18 10.79 2.27
CA SER A 153 7.46 11.55 1.24
C SER A 153 6.93 12.88 1.78
N MET A 154 6.26 12.86 2.94
CA MET A 154 5.70 14.05 3.56
C MET A 154 6.76 15.07 3.95
N LYS A 155 7.90 14.63 4.51
CA LYS A 155 9.00 15.54 4.86
C LYS A 155 9.61 16.18 3.62
N LEU A 156 9.87 15.40 2.57
CA LEU A 156 10.44 15.90 1.32
C LEU A 156 9.50 16.91 0.65
N ARG A 157 8.21 16.59 0.56
CA ARG A 157 7.20 17.47 -0.04
C ARG A 157 7.03 18.76 0.76
N LYS A 158 7.04 18.69 2.10
CA LYS A 158 7.00 19.88 2.96
C LYS A 158 8.23 20.78 2.76
N ARG A 159 9.44 20.20 2.67
CA ARG A 159 10.68 20.96 2.41
C ARG A 159 10.64 21.63 1.03
N ARG A 160 10.30 20.87 -0.02
CA ARG A 160 10.22 21.38 -1.41
C ARG A 160 9.08 22.37 -1.64
N ARG A 161 8.04 22.40 -0.79
CA ARG A 161 6.90 23.32 -0.97
C ARG A 161 7.34 24.78 -1.02
N ALA A 162 8.38 25.16 -0.27
CA ALA A 162 8.90 26.52 -0.27
C ALA A 162 9.51 26.94 -1.62
N GLU A 163 9.90 25.97 -2.46
CA GLU A 163 10.51 26.18 -3.76
C GLU A 163 9.46 26.26 -4.89
N TRP A 164 8.23 25.84 -4.64
CA TRP A 164 7.17 25.86 -5.66
C TRP A 164 6.67 27.28 -5.88
N ALA A 165 7.00 27.85 -7.04
CA ALA A 165 6.49 29.13 -7.46
C ALA A 165 4.99 29.07 -7.82
N GLY A 166 4.26 30.13 -7.48
CA GLY A 166 2.88 30.31 -7.95
C GLY A 166 1.98 31.03 -6.94
N PRO A 167 0.79 31.46 -7.39
CA PRO A 167 -0.19 32.12 -6.53
C PRO A 167 -0.91 31.15 -5.58
N HIS A 168 -0.78 29.85 -5.81
CA HIS A 168 -1.50 28.81 -5.10
C HIS A 168 -0.59 27.68 -4.60
N TRP A 169 -0.96 27.12 -3.46
CA TRP A 169 -0.45 25.81 -3.01
C TRP A 169 -1.47 24.74 -3.33
N TYR A 170 -1.00 23.57 -3.75
CA TYR A 170 -1.83 22.45 -4.15
C TYR A 170 -1.66 21.27 -3.19
N TYR A 171 -2.76 20.56 -2.97
CA TYR A 171 -2.82 19.41 -2.09
C TYR A 171 -3.64 18.30 -2.74
N ALA A 172 -3.12 17.08 -2.73
CA ALA A 172 -3.89 15.89 -3.09
C ALA A 172 -4.47 15.24 -1.82
N LEU A 173 -5.72 14.79 -1.90
CA LEU A 173 -6.38 14.06 -0.81
C LEU A 173 -6.42 12.56 -1.12
N PHE A 174 -6.18 11.76 -0.09
CA PHE A 174 -6.11 10.29 -0.15
C PHE A 174 -6.85 9.68 1.03
N LYS A 175 -7.39 8.47 0.83
CA LYS A 175 -8.13 7.75 1.88
C LYS A 175 -7.27 7.37 3.09
N ASP A 176 -5.99 7.08 2.87
CA ASP A 176 -5.07 6.59 3.90
C ASP A 176 -3.59 6.84 3.51
N PRO A 177 -2.64 6.70 4.46
CA PRO A 177 -1.21 6.89 4.21
C PRO A 177 -0.61 6.01 3.11
N VAL A 178 -1.17 4.82 2.87
CA VAL A 178 -0.65 3.91 1.84
C VAL A 178 -1.07 4.39 0.46
N ALA A 179 -2.33 4.83 0.32
CA ALA A 179 -2.82 5.44 -0.91
C ALA A 179 -2.01 6.71 -1.27
N ALA A 180 -1.59 7.47 -0.26
CA ALA A 180 -0.77 8.68 -0.42
C ALA A 180 0.63 8.45 -1.00
N LEU A 181 1.12 7.21 -1.08
CA LEU A 181 2.41 6.87 -1.69
C LEU A 181 2.39 6.87 -3.23
N ASP A 182 1.21 6.92 -3.84
CA ASP A 182 1.03 6.99 -5.28
C ASP A 182 -0.03 8.03 -5.63
N LEU A 183 0.39 9.12 -6.28
CA LEU A 183 -0.47 10.22 -6.68
C LEU A 183 -1.66 9.79 -7.55
N ALA A 184 -1.54 8.67 -8.27
CA ALA A 184 -2.64 8.11 -9.05
C ALA A 184 -3.82 7.64 -8.18
N ASN A 185 -3.61 7.44 -6.88
CA ASN A 185 -4.65 7.05 -5.92
C ASN A 185 -5.37 8.25 -5.29
N ALA A 186 -4.93 9.48 -5.54
CA ALA A 186 -5.63 10.67 -5.04
C ALA A 186 -7.11 10.65 -5.49
N HIS A 187 -8.03 10.97 -4.59
CA HIS A 187 -9.46 11.05 -4.92
C HIS A 187 -9.95 12.49 -5.06
N ALA A 188 -9.21 13.46 -4.53
CA ALA A 188 -9.50 14.88 -4.71
C ALA A 188 -8.23 15.72 -4.82
N LEU A 189 -8.40 16.93 -5.34
CA LEU A 189 -7.38 17.96 -5.45
C LEU A 189 -7.93 19.24 -4.82
N VAL A 190 -7.12 19.86 -3.98
CA VAL A 190 -7.43 21.10 -3.27
C VAL A 190 -6.33 22.12 -3.57
N ARG A 191 -6.69 23.40 -3.58
CA ARG A 191 -5.73 24.51 -3.60
C ARG A 191 -6.06 25.55 -2.56
N THR A 192 -5.05 26.28 -2.11
CA THR A 192 -5.17 27.50 -1.32
C THR A 192 -4.43 28.64 -2.00
N ARG A 193 -4.63 29.88 -1.57
CA ARG A 193 -3.69 30.95 -1.91
C ARG A 193 -2.35 30.70 -1.20
N ALA A 194 -1.23 31.01 -1.84
CA ALA A 194 0.10 30.76 -1.24
C ALA A 194 0.38 31.66 -0.02
N ALA A 195 -0.25 32.83 0.05
CA ALA A 195 -0.13 33.77 1.17
C ALA A 195 -1.23 33.61 2.24
N ASP A 196 -2.27 32.85 1.94
CA ASP A 196 -3.46 32.72 2.79
C ASP A 196 -4.05 31.32 2.61
N ASP A 197 -3.98 30.54 3.68
CA ASP A 197 -4.41 29.15 3.68
C ASP A 197 -5.92 29.01 3.94
N SER A 198 -6.65 30.12 4.18
CA SER A 198 -8.09 30.13 4.39
C SER A 198 -8.92 30.10 3.11
N ASP A 199 -8.36 30.52 1.96
CA ASP A 199 -9.03 30.55 0.66
C ASP A 199 -8.98 29.19 -0.07
N GLU A 200 -9.63 28.19 0.52
CA GLU A 200 -9.59 26.81 0.04
C GLU A 200 -10.61 26.53 -1.07
N HIS A 201 -10.13 25.90 -2.14
CA HIS A 201 -10.97 25.42 -3.24
C HIS A 201 -10.65 23.97 -3.59
N SER A 202 -11.67 23.15 -3.82
CA SER A 202 -11.52 21.80 -4.36
C SER A 202 -11.82 21.76 -5.86
N TYR A 203 -11.14 20.86 -6.56
CA TYR A 203 -11.33 20.64 -7.99
C TYR A 203 -12.29 19.47 -8.23
N ARG A 204 -13.43 19.74 -8.86
CA ARG A 204 -14.45 18.75 -9.20
C ARG A 204 -15.12 19.11 -10.52
N ASP A 205 -15.38 18.11 -11.36
CA ASP A 205 -16.13 18.25 -12.61
C ASP A 205 -15.62 19.39 -13.52
N GLY A 206 -14.29 19.56 -13.57
CA GLY A 206 -13.65 20.57 -14.42
C GLY A 206 -13.54 21.96 -13.80
N ALA A 207 -14.12 22.21 -12.63
CA ALA A 207 -14.19 23.51 -11.99
C ALA A 207 -13.60 23.52 -10.57
N TRP A 208 -13.18 24.71 -10.15
CA TRP A 208 -12.81 24.98 -8.76
C TRP A 208 -14.02 25.52 -8.01
N SER A 209 -14.32 24.92 -6.86
CA SER A 209 -15.38 25.38 -5.96
C SER A 209 -14.84 25.52 -4.56
N TYR A 210 -15.40 26.46 -3.80
CA TYR A 210 -15.06 26.63 -2.38
C TYR A 210 -15.20 25.31 -1.61
N SER A 211 -14.29 25.08 -0.65
CA SER A 211 -14.16 23.81 0.07
C SER A 211 -13.66 24.03 1.50
N TRP A 212 -13.97 23.06 2.37
CA TRP A 212 -13.45 22.98 3.74
C TRP A 212 -12.68 21.68 4.01
N MET A 213 -12.44 20.85 3.00
CA MET A 213 -11.81 19.53 3.14
C MET A 213 -10.48 19.55 3.89
N ARG A 214 -9.57 20.49 3.60
CA ARG A 214 -8.27 20.54 4.32
C ARG A 214 -8.47 20.98 5.77
N GLU A 215 -9.39 21.92 5.99
CA GLU A 215 -9.71 22.39 7.33
C GLU A 215 -10.37 21.29 8.17
N ASP A 216 -11.24 20.47 7.56
CA ASP A 216 -11.83 19.30 8.21
C ASP A 216 -10.75 18.27 8.57
N ILE A 217 -9.79 17.99 7.67
CA ILE A 217 -8.63 17.12 7.99
C ILE A 217 -7.80 17.72 9.14
N ARG A 218 -7.49 19.03 9.11
CA ARG A 218 -6.73 19.71 10.19
C ARG A 218 -7.44 19.68 11.53
N ARG A 219 -8.78 19.67 11.52
CA ARG A 219 -9.63 19.62 12.72
C ARG A 219 -10.01 18.21 13.13
N ASP A 220 -9.40 17.19 12.52
CA ASP A 220 -9.66 15.78 12.81
C ASP A 220 -11.14 15.40 12.60
N ARG A 221 -11.77 16.01 11.59
CA ARG A 221 -13.15 15.74 11.15
C ARG A 221 -13.22 14.84 9.92
N SER A 222 -12.07 14.48 9.37
CA SER A 222 -11.92 13.61 8.21
C SER A 222 -10.64 12.79 8.37
N ASP A 223 -10.74 11.49 8.12
CA ASP A 223 -9.60 10.55 8.18
C ASP A 223 -8.72 10.59 6.92
N ASP A 224 -9.06 11.46 5.96
CA ASP A 224 -8.30 11.61 4.72
C ASP A 224 -6.90 12.21 4.99
N GLU A 225 -5.92 11.73 4.23
CA GLU A 225 -4.57 12.28 4.20
C GLU A 225 -4.48 13.44 3.20
N CYS A 226 -3.90 14.56 3.64
CA CYS A 226 -3.69 15.74 2.81
C CYS A 226 -2.20 15.95 2.53
N VAL A 227 -1.79 15.68 1.29
CA VAL A 227 -0.37 15.72 0.87
C VAL A 227 -0.12 16.93 -0.04
N PRO A 228 0.87 17.79 0.27
CA PRO A 228 1.26 18.88 -0.63
C PRO A 228 1.89 18.33 -1.92
N ILE A 229 1.49 18.88 -3.06
CA ILE A 229 1.96 18.48 -4.40
C ILE A 229 2.42 19.69 -5.21
N SER A 230 3.33 19.46 -6.16
CA SER A 230 3.81 20.52 -7.04
C SER A 230 2.71 21.01 -8.00
N PRO A 231 2.85 22.22 -8.60
CA PRO A 231 1.94 22.68 -9.63
C PRO A 231 1.80 21.72 -10.82
N ASP A 232 2.90 21.08 -11.24
CA ASP A 232 2.89 20.11 -12.35
C ASP A 232 2.14 18.83 -11.97
N GLU A 233 2.37 18.31 -10.76
CA GLU A 233 1.60 17.18 -10.21
C GLU A 233 0.10 17.51 -10.15
N ALA A 234 -0.25 18.74 -9.73
CA ALA A 234 -1.63 19.20 -9.70
C ALA A 234 -2.25 19.25 -11.10
N GLN A 235 -1.53 19.72 -12.12
CA GLN A 235 -2.02 19.72 -13.51
C GLN A 235 -2.27 18.30 -14.04
N CYS A 236 -1.35 17.36 -13.77
CA CYS A 236 -1.53 15.94 -14.10
C CYS A 236 -2.76 15.36 -13.41
N LEU A 237 -2.95 15.69 -12.13
CA LEU A 237 -4.08 15.25 -11.32
C LEU A 237 -5.42 15.83 -11.82
N MET A 238 -5.47 17.11 -12.20
CA MET A 238 -6.65 17.75 -12.81
C MET A 238 -7.12 17.00 -14.06
N LYS A 239 -6.20 16.74 -15.00
CA LYS A 239 -6.50 15.99 -16.25
C LYS A 239 -7.11 14.62 -15.95
N ARG A 240 -6.54 13.89 -14.99
CA ARG A 240 -7.05 12.57 -14.59
C ARG A 240 -8.45 12.65 -13.95
N LEU A 241 -8.68 13.63 -13.06
CA LEU A 241 -9.96 13.80 -12.39
C LEU A 241 -11.09 14.19 -13.35
N GLN A 242 -10.78 15.04 -14.36
CA GLN A 242 -11.73 15.36 -15.44
C GLN A 242 -12.18 14.10 -16.20
N LEU A 243 -11.23 13.23 -16.57
CA LEU A 243 -11.52 11.99 -17.29
C LEU A 243 -12.39 11.01 -16.49
N ARG A 244 -12.28 11.02 -15.15
CA ARG A 244 -13.14 10.21 -14.27
C ARG A 244 -14.54 10.79 -14.13
N GLY A 245 -14.67 12.12 -14.03
CA GLY A 245 -15.97 12.81 -13.91
C GLY A 245 -16.84 12.68 -15.17
N GLY A 246 -16.22 12.58 -16.36
CA GLY A 246 -16.92 12.39 -17.63
C GLY A 246 -17.49 10.98 -17.87
N ARG A 247 -17.20 10.00 -17.00
CA ARG A 247 -17.73 8.63 -17.08
C ARG A 247 -18.90 8.40 -16.11
N ARG A 248 -19.87 9.32 -16.08
CA ARG A 248 -21.18 9.01 -15.49
C ARG A 248 -22.08 8.42 -16.60
N PRO A 249 -22.57 7.17 -16.46
CA PRO A 249 -23.63 6.64 -17.33
C PRO A 249 -24.95 7.40 -17.14
#